data_AF-A0A963MET7-F1
#
_entry.id   AF-A0A963MET7-F1
#
_cell.length_a   1.000
_cell.length_b   1.000
_cell.length_c   1.000
_cell.angle_alpha   90.00
_cell.angle_beta   90.00
_cell.angle_gamma   90.00
#
_symmetry.space_group_name_H-M   'P 1'
#
loop_
_entity.id
_entity.type
_entity.pdbx_description
1 polymer ?
#
loop_
_entity_poly.entity_id
_entity_poly.type
_entity_poly.pdbx_seq_one_letter_code
_entity_poly.pdbx_strand_id
1 'polypeptide(L)'
;RFSYEALNSEARLTAPRIKQGGQWQTVDWATALDYVADGLKRVQAEFGPAGIGAIASPHATVEELHLLAKLVRGLGSQSIDHRTRHADFGNAAPEGRARWLGMPIAALSTLDRALVVGSFLRKDHPLLAARLRWATRRGAQVHGLNALVDDWAMTTGMRMVAPPSRWPAALAAIA
;
A
#
# COMPACT_ATOMS: atom_id res chain seq x y z
N ARG A 1 -14.64 5.52 2.90
CA ARG A 1 -16.06 5.96 2.86
C ARG A 1 -17.03 4.78 2.71
N PHE A 2 -16.73 3.76 1.90
CA PHE A 2 -17.66 2.66 1.59
C PHE A 2 -17.23 1.29 2.15
N SER A 3 -16.31 1.23 3.12
CA SER A 3 -15.83 -0.04 3.67
C SER A 3 -16.92 -0.86 4.36
N TYR A 4 -18.02 -0.23 4.79
CA TYR A 4 -19.17 -0.93 5.39
C TYR A 4 -19.90 -1.85 4.39
N GLU A 5 -19.83 -1.56 3.09
CA GLU A 5 -20.47 -2.38 2.06
C GLU A 5 -19.80 -3.76 1.96
N ALA A 6 -18.47 -3.81 2.07
CA ALA A 6 -17.73 -5.06 2.13
C ALA A 6 -17.99 -5.82 3.44
N LEU A 7 -18.11 -5.12 4.56
CA LEU A 7 -18.36 -5.72 5.88
C LEU A 7 -19.74 -6.40 5.95
N ASN A 8 -20.76 -5.78 5.34
CA ASN A 8 -22.15 -6.25 5.34
C ASN A 8 -22.52 -7.01 4.06
N SER A 9 -21.54 -7.33 3.20
CA SER A 9 -21.78 -8.06 1.97
C SER A 9 -22.17 -9.50 2.26
N GLU A 10 -23.16 -10.02 1.53
CA GLU A 10 -23.49 -11.46 1.51
C GLU A 10 -22.32 -12.33 1.03
N ALA A 11 -21.37 -11.75 0.28
CA ALA A 11 -20.16 -12.44 -0.17
C ALA A 11 -19.09 -12.58 0.93
N ARG A 12 -19.28 -11.97 2.10
CA ARG A 12 -18.33 -12.06 3.21
C ARG A 12 -18.27 -13.48 3.75
N LEU A 13 -17.06 -14.05 3.79
CA LEU A 13 -16.83 -15.34 4.42
C LEU A 13 -17.05 -15.24 5.95
N THR A 14 -17.88 -16.10 6.48
CA THR A 14 -18.26 -16.14 7.91
C THR A 14 -17.63 -17.29 8.69
N ALA A 15 -17.07 -18.27 7.99
CA ALA A 15 -16.43 -19.45 8.56
C ALA A 15 -15.22 -19.87 7.72
N PRO A 16 -14.20 -20.51 8.33
CA PRO A 16 -13.06 -21.02 7.60
C PRO A 16 -13.47 -22.15 6.64
N ARG A 17 -12.72 -22.29 5.54
CA ARG A 17 -12.96 -23.30 4.52
C ARG A 17 -11.67 -23.99 4.11
N ILE A 18 -11.71 -25.31 3.93
CA ILE A 18 -10.61 -26.13 3.42
C ILE A 18 -11.01 -26.68 2.05
N LYS A 19 -10.08 -26.67 1.09
CA LYS A 19 -10.33 -27.24 -0.24
C LYS A 19 -9.86 -28.69 -0.29
N GLN A 20 -10.77 -29.63 -0.53
CA GLN A 20 -10.45 -31.04 -0.76
C GLN A 20 -11.10 -31.53 -2.05
N GLY A 21 -10.37 -32.26 -2.89
CA GLY A 21 -10.88 -32.76 -4.17
C GLY A 21 -11.37 -31.64 -5.11
N GLY A 22 -10.81 -30.42 -4.97
CA GLY A 22 -11.25 -29.25 -5.74
C GLY A 22 -12.49 -28.54 -5.18
N GLN A 23 -13.14 -29.05 -4.14
CA GLN A 23 -14.35 -28.48 -3.54
C GLN A 23 -14.05 -27.81 -2.18
N TRP A 24 -14.69 -26.67 -1.91
CA TRP A 24 -14.56 -25.97 -0.63
C TRP A 24 -15.51 -26.57 0.40
N GLN A 25 -14.97 -26.93 1.56
CA GLN A 25 -15.72 -27.45 2.70
C GLN A 25 -15.59 -26.48 3.87
N THR A 26 -16.72 -26.07 4.46
CA THR A 26 -16.74 -25.24 5.67
C THR A 26 -16.37 -26.09 6.88
N VAL A 27 -15.50 -25.58 7.73
CA VAL A 27 -15.03 -26.25 8.95
C VAL A 27 -15.09 -25.30 10.14
N ASP A 28 -14.92 -25.83 11.36
CA ASP A 28 -14.68 -25.00 12.54
C ASP A 28 -13.24 -24.46 12.59
N TRP A 29 -12.98 -23.55 13.52
CA TRP A 29 -11.67 -22.91 13.68
C TRP A 29 -10.57 -23.85 14.17
N ALA A 30 -10.87 -24.81 15.06
CA ALA A 30 -9.85 -25.73 15.58
C ALA A 30 -9.36 -26.63 14.43
N THR A 31 -10.29 -27.23 13.69
CA THR A 31 -10.00 -28.03 12.50
C THR A 31 -9.18 -27.25 11.46
N ALA A 32 -9.53 -25.98 11.20
CA ALA A 32 -8.81 -25.14 10.26
C ALA A 32 -7.36 -24.84 10.71
N LEU A 33 -7.17 -24.52 11.98
CA LEU A 33 -5.86 -24.18 12.53
C LEU A 33 -4.95 -25.40 12.63
N ASP A 34 -5.47 -26.56 13.05
CA ASP A 34 -4.72 -27.82 13.08
C ASP A 34 -4.28 -28.22 11.67
N TYR A 35 -5.16 -28.08 10.68
CA TYR A 35 -4.83 -28.34 9.28
C TYR A 35 -3.68 -27.46 8.78
N VAL A 36 -3.69 -26.16 9.10
CA VAL A 36 -2.60 -25.23 8.75
C VAL A 36 -1.31 -25.59 9.48
N ALA A 37 -1.38 -25.88 10.79
CA ALA A 37 -0.22 -26.22 11.59
C ALA A 37 0.49 -27.48 11.08
N ASP A 38 -0.27 -28.53 10.76
CA ASP A 38 0.27 -29.77 10.23
C ASP A 38 0.82 -29.60 8.81
N GLY A 39 0.17 -28.78 7.98
CA GLY A 39 0.69 -28.39 6.67
C GLY A 39 2.04 -27.70 6.77
N LEU A 40 2.18 -26.72 7.66
CA LEU A 40 3.44 -26.00 7.88
C LEU A 40 4.55 -26.91 8.43
N LYS A 41 4.24 -27.80 9.39
CA LYS A 41 5.21 -28.78 9.90
C LYS A 41 5.70 -29.72 8.80
N ARG A 42 4.81 -30.19 7.92
CA ARG A 42 5.15 -31.07 6.80
C ARG A 42 6.07 -30.36 5.81
N VAL A 43 5.71 -29.14 5.41
CA VAL A 43 6.55 -28.32 4.52
C VAL A 43 7.92 -28.06 5.14
N GLN A 44 7.98 -27.74 6.43
CA GLN A 44 9.25 -27.54 7.13
C GLN A 44 10.10 -28.81 7.16
N ALA A 45 9.50 -29.98 7.39
CA ALA A 45 10.21 -31.25 7.42
C ALA A 45 10.75 -31.66 6.04
N GLU A 46 9.99 -31.38 4.97
CA GLU A 46 10.34 -31.78 3.60
C GLU A 46 11.26 -30.79 2.88
N PHE A 47 11.02 -29.49 3.05
CA PHE A 47 11.70 -28.41 2.31
C PHE A 47 12.54 -27.49 3.20
N GLY A 48 12.57 -27.74 4.51
CA GLY A 48 13.23 -26.89 5.48
C GLY A 48 12.48 -25.58 5.75
N PRO A 49 12.99 -24.73 6.67
CA PRO A 49 12.38 -23.45 7.01
C PRO A 49 12.20 -22.51 5.81
N ALA A 50 13.12 -22.55 4.84
CA ALA A 50 13.06 -21.72 3.63
C ALA A 50 11.86 -22.04 2.71
N GLY A 51 11.25 -23.23 2.87
CA GLY A 51 10.01 -23.60 2.16
C GLY A 51 8.77 -22.87 2.65
N ILE A 52 8.85 -22.15 3.78
CA ILE A 52 7.75 -21.36 4.33
C ILE A 52 7.95 -19.90 3.96
N GLY A 53 6.90 -19.26 3.45
CA GLY A 53 6.89 -17.81 3.22
C GLY A 53 5.53 -17.20 3.55
N ALA A 54 5.52 -15.89 3.77
CA ALA A 54 4.30 -15.15 4.03
C ALA A 54 4.22 -13.89 3.17
N ILE A 55 3.02 -13.66 2.64
CA ILE A 55 2.65 -12.42 1.96
C ILE A 55 1.52 -11.77 2.76
N ALA A 56 1.80 -10.61 3.34
CA ALA A 56 0.84 -9.87 4.15
C ALA A 56 0.12 -8.79 3.34
N SER A 57 -1.07 -8.38 3.81
CA SER A 57 -1.76 -7.23 3.24
C SER A 57 -1.25 -5.93 3.86
N PRO A 58 -0.95 -4.87 3.08
CA PRO A 58 -0.63 -3.54 3.63
C PRO A 58 -1.85 -2.88 4.31
N HIS A 59 -3.03 -3.51 4.27
CA HIS A 59 -4.23 -3.08 4.98
C HIS A 59 -4.37 -3.70 6.38
N ALA A 60 -3.51 -4.64 6.76
CA ALA A 60 -3.46 -5.20 8.11
C ALA A 60 -2.93 -4.16 9.11
N THR A 61 -3.19 -4.37 10.40
CA THR A 61 -2.64 -3.48 11.44
C THR A 61 -1.13 -3.67 11.57
N VAL A 62 -0.44 -2.70 12.16
CA VAL A 62 1.01 -2.79 12.37
C VAL A 62 1.34 -3.96 13.32
N GLU A 63 0.47 -4.19 14.29
CA GLU A 63 0.55 -5.30 15.25
C GLU A 63 0.42 -6.65 14.55
N GLU A 64 -0.56 -6.82 13.65
CA GLU A 64 -0.74 -8.04 12.87
C GLU A 64 0.46 -8.32 11.96
N LEU A 65 0.97 -7.29 11.28
CA LEU A 65 2.18 -7.41 10.45
C LEU A 65 3.40 -7.81 11.29
N HIS A 66 3.54 -7.23 12.48
CA HIS A 66 4.61 -7.57 13.41
C HIS A 66 4.50 -9.02 13.90
N LEU A 67 3.29 -9.46 14.28
CA LEU A 67 3.04 -10.82 14.75
C LEU A 67 3.27 -11.86 13.66
N LEU A 68 2.83 -11.59 12.42
CA LEU A 68 3.09 -12.46 11.28
C LEU A 68 4.60 -12.60 11.03
N ALA A 69 5.34 -11.49 11.05
CA ALA A 69 6.79 -11.53 10.87
C ALA A 69 7.48 -12.31 12.00
N LYS A 70 7.01 -12.14 13.24
CA LYS A 70 7.52 -12.91 14.40
C LYS A 70 7.21 -14.40 14.26
N LEU A 71 6.01 -14.77 13.81
CA LEU A 71 5.61 -16.15 13.57
C LEU A 71 6.51 -16.81 12.52
N VAL A 72 6.65 -16.20 11.35
CA VAL A 72 7.41 -16.77 10.22
C VAL A 72 8.90 -16.90 10.57
N ARG A 73 9.47 -15.90 11.27
CA ARG A 73 10.84 -16.00 11.79
C ARG A 73 10.99 -17.06 12.87
N GLY A 74 9.97 -17.24 13.72
CA GLY A 74 9.92 -18.32 14.70
C GLY A 74 9.89 -19.70 14.06
N LEU A 75 9.35 -19.82 12.85
CA LEU A 75 9.41 -21.03 12.01
C LEU A 75 10.75 -21.17 11.26
N GLY A 76 11.68 -20.23 11.44
CA GLY A 76 13.02 -20.24 10.84
C GLY A 76 13.11 -19.62 9.44
N SER A 77 12.06 -18.96 8.95
CA SER A 77 12.05 -18.34 7.62
C SER A 77 12.20 -16.82 7.70
N GLN A 78 12.92 -16.25 6.72
CA GLN A 78 12.99 -14.81 6.48
C GLN A 78 12.15 -14.37 5.27
N SER A 79 11.46 -15.30 4.61
CA SER A 79 10.68 -15.06 3.40
C SER A 79 9.35 -14.38 3.75
N ILE A 80 9.39 -13.07 3.96
CA ILE A 80 8.24 -12.24 4.35
C ILE A 80 8.16 -11.03 3.43
N ASP A 81 7.02 -10.85 2.76
CA ASP A 81 6.74 -9.63 1.99
C ASP A 81 5.30 -9.16 2.23
N HIS A 82 5.00 -7.92 1.84
CA HIS A 82 3.66 -7.33 1.84
C HIS A 82 3.39 -6.52 0.57
N ARG A 83 4.41 -6.34 -0.28
CA ARG A 83 4.44 -5.36 -1.37
C ARG A 83 3.92 -5.92 -2.68
N THR A 84 2.74 -6.53 -2.65
CA THR A 84 2.12 -7.19 -3.82
C THR A 84 1.78 -6.25 -4.98
N ARG A 85 1.82 -4.92 -4.76
CA ARG A 85 1.51 -3.89 -5.77
C ARG A 85 2.63 -2.87 -5.97
N HIS A 86 3.83 -3.10 -5.44
CA HIS A 86 4.95 -2.20 -5.73
C HIS A 86 5.60 -2.53 -7.07
N ALA A 87 5.79 -1.50 -7.89
CA ALA A 87 6.56 -1.58 -9.13
C ALA A 87 8.03 -1.14 -8.97
N ASP A 88 8.33 -0.42 -7.89
CA ASP A 88 9.67 0.09 -7.58
C ASP A 88 10.08 -0.27 -6.14
N PHE A 89 11.23 -0.93 -6.02
CA PHE A 89 11.83 -1.37 -4.76
C PHE A 89 13.04 -0.52 -4.34
N GLY A 90 13.52 0.38 -5.22
CA GLY A 90 14.69 1.23 -4.99
C GLY A 90 14.43 2.36 -3.99
N ASN A 91 13.17 2.73 -3.77
CA ASN A 91 12.79 3.75 -2.81
C ASN A 91 12.61 3.17 -1.37
N ALA A 92 13.15 2.01 -1.01
CA ALA A 92 12.93 1.44 0.32
C ALA A 92 13.37 2.39 1.47
N ALA A 93 12.60 2.43 2.57
CA ALA A 93 13.08 3.09 3.77
C ALA A 93 14.30 2.31 4.33
N PRO A 94 15.29 2.99 4.94
CA PRO A 94 16.37 2.30 5.64
C PRO A 94 15.82 1.34 6.69
N GLU A 95 16.57 0.28 6.98
CA GLU A 95 16.19 -0.69 8.01
C GLU A 95 15.89 -0.01 9.35
N GLY A 96 14.80 -0.44 10.00
CA GLY A 96 14.32 0.14 11.25
C GLY A 96 13.66 1.52 11.12
N ARG A 97 13.47 2.05 9.90
CA ARG A 97 12.84 3.35 9.67
C ARG A 97 11.59 3.22 8.80
N ALA A 98 10.60 4.06 9.09
CA ALA A 98 9.47 4.27 8.20
C ALA A 98 9.81 5.39 7.19
N ARG A 99 9.23 5.32 5.99
CA ARG A 99 9.26 6.49 5.10
C ARG A 99 8.51 7.62 5.75
N TRP A 100 9.14 8.78 5.77
CA TRP A 100 8.52 10.00 6.26
C TRP A 100 8.25 10.94 5.09
N LEU A 101 7.10 11.60 5.11
CA LEU A 101 6.71 12.58 4.10
C LEU A 101 7.61 13.84 4.13
N GLY A 102 8.40 14.04 5.18
CA GLY A 102 9.16 15.27 5.41
C GLY A 102 8.38 16.35 6.16
N MET A 103 7.07 16.16 6.32
CA MET A 103 6.19 17.05 7.10
C MET A 103 4.87 16.35 7.50
N PRO A 104 4.13 16.88 8.49
CA PRO A 104 2.77 16.42 8.76
C PRO A 104 1.82 16.69 7.58
N ILE A 105 0.90 15.78 7.28
CA ILE A 105 -0.11 15.97 6.21
C ILE A 105 -0.91 17.27 6.42
N ALA A 106 -1.18 17.63 7.68
CA ALA A 106 -1.88 18.86 8.00
C ALA A 106 -1.12 20.13 7.61
N ALA A 107 0.22 20.09 7.53
CA ALA A 107 1.04 21.24 7.16
C ALA A 107 1.04 21.51 5.64
N LEU A 108 0.58 20.58 4.81
CA LEU A 108 0.37 20.81 3.37
C LEU A 108 -0.59 21.97 3.08
N SER A 109 -1.47 22.25 4.04
CA SER A 109 -2.44 23.30 4.00
C SER A 109 -1.84 24.71 4.15
N THR A 110 -0.59 24.84 4.62
CA THR A 110 0.09 26.13 4.80
C THR A 110 1.26 26.33 3.86
N LEU A 111 1.41 25.48 2.84
CA LEU A 111 2.46 25.64 1.84
C LEU A 111 2.21 26.88 0.99
N ASP A 112 3.26 27.63 0.70
CA ASP A 112 3.20 28.70 -0.31
C ASP A 112 3.29 28.14 -1.73
N ARG A 113 4.02 27.03 -1.90
CA ARG A 113 4.30 26.40 -3.19
C ARG A 113 4.31 24.88 -3.07
N ALA A 114 3.80 24.18 -4.07
CA ALA A 114 3.93 22.74 -4.19
C ALA A 114 4.12 22.32 -5.65
N LEU A 115 4.99 21.33 -5.88
CA LEU A 115 5.15 20.66 -7.17
C LEU A 115 4.69 19.20 -7.02
N VAL A 116 3.67 18.81 -7.77
CA VAL A 116 3.14 17.44 -7.77
C VAL A 116 3.63 16.71 -9.02
N VAL A 117 4.34 15.60 -8.83
CA VAL A 117 4.92 14.81 -9.92
C VAL A 117 4.24 13.44 -10.01
N GLY A 118 3.65 13.14 -11.17
CA GLY A 118 3.18 11.80 -11.52
C GLY A 118 2.06 11.24 -10.65
N SER A 119 1.05 12.03 -10.31
CA SER A 119 -0.07 11.57 -9.47
C SER A 119 -1.42 11.92 -10.05
N PHE A 120 -2.37 10.97 -10.01
CA PHE A 120 -3.79 11.26 -10.14
C PHE A 120 -4.31 11.77 -8.79
N LEU A 121 -3.90 12.98 -8.41
CA LEU A 121 -3.91 13.48 -7.04
C LEU A 121 -5.24 13.25 -6.29
N ARG A 122 -6.38 13.45 -6.94
CA ARG A 122 -7.71 13.25 -6.33
C ARG A 122 -8.11 11.79 -6.16
N LYS A 123 -7.63 10.91 -7.05
CA LYS A 123 -7.96 9.47 -7.04
C LYS A 123 -7.04 8.74 -6.06
N ASP A 124 -5.75 9.01 -6.15
CA ASP A 124 -4.73 8.30 -5.39
C ASP A 124 -4.60 8.87 -3.96
N HIS A 125 -4.69 10.20 -3.82
CA HIS A 125 -4.39 10.89 -2.56
C HIS A 125 -5.44 11.96 -2.21
N PRO A 126 -6.74 11.61 -2.06
CA PRO A 126 -7.82 12.58 -1.88
C PRO A 126 -7.65 13.52 -0.68
N LEU A 127 -7.03 13.04 0.41
CA LEU A 127 -6.73 13.88 1.58
C LEU A 127 -5.64 14.93 1.28
N LEU A 128 -4.57 14.56 0.56
CA LEU A 128 -3.53 15.50 0.13
C LEU A 128 -4.13 16.53 -0.84
N ALA A 129 -4.96 16.08 -1.79
CA ALA A 129 -5.67 16.96 -2.71
C ALA A 129 -6.52 18.01 -1.98
N ALA A 130 -7.23 17.60 -0.93
CA ALA A 130 -8.05 18.51 -0.11
C ALA A 130 -7.18 19.53 0.64
N ARG A 131 -6.05 19.10 1.20
CA ARG A 131 -5.12 20.00 1.93
C ARG A 131 -4.47 21.02 1.01
N LEU A 132 -3.99 20.59 -0.16
CA LEU A 132 -3.39 21.48 -1.17
C LEU A 132 -4.42 22.48 -1.71
N ARG A 133 -5.67 22.06 -1.92
CA ARG A 133 -6.75 22.98 -2.32
C ARG A 133 -7.01 24.07 -1.27
N TRP A 134 -6.87 23.73 0.01
CA TRP A 134 -7.00 24.73 1.07
C TRP A 134 -5.84 25.72 1.06
N ALA A 135 -4.62 25.26 0.78
CA ALA A 135 -3.46 26.12 0.57
C ALA A 135 -3.67 27.06 -0.64
N THR A 136 -4.18 26.56 -1.78
CA THR A 136 -4.42 27.41 -2.97
C THR A 136 -5.44 28.51 -2.71
N ARG A 137 -6.46 28.25 -1.88
CA ARG A 137 -7.43 29.28 -1.45
C ARG A 137 -6.81 30.41 -0.63
N ARG A 138 -5.60 30.19 -0.11
CA ARG A 138 -4.81 31.17 0.66
C ARG A 138 -3.65 31.75 -0.15
N GLY A 139 -3.63 31.52 -1.47
CA GLY A 139 -2.61 32.07 -2.38
C GLY A 139 -1.45 31.13 -2.70
N ALA A 140 -1.48 29.88 -2.24
CA ALA A 140 -0.46 28.91 -2.62
C ALA A 140 -0.47 28.63 -4.13
N GLN A 141 0.71 28.46 -4.74
CA GLN A 141 0.81 28.00 -6.13
C GLN A 141 1.12 26.51 -6.17
N VAL A 142 0.22 25.75 -6.79
CA VAL A 142 0.39 24.30 -6.97
C VAL A 142 0.65 24.02 -8.44
N HIS A 143 1.83 23.47 -8.72
CA HIS A 143 2.34 23.13 -10.05
C HIS A 143 2.33 21.61 -10.24
N GLY A 144 2.38 21.16 -11.49
CA GLY A 144 2.33 19.72 -11.79
C GLY A 144 3.19 19.28 -12.96
N LEU A 145 3.80 18.10 -12.85
CA LEU A 145 4.37 17.35 -13.97
C LEU A 145 3.70 15.98 -14.02
N ASN A 146 2.93 15.69 -15.07
CA ASN A 146 2.18 14.44 -15.17
C ASN A 146 2.21 13.85 -16.58
N ALA A 147 1.79 12.59 -16.71
CA ALA A 147 1.66 11.93 -18.00
C ALA A 147 0.41 12.40 -18.77
N LEU A 148 -0.59 12.89 -18.04
CA LEU A 148 -1.90 13.25 -18.56
C LEU A 148 -2.42 14.51 -17.84
N VAL A 149 -3.41 15.15 -18.45
CA VAL A 149 -4.17 16.24 -17.81
C VAL A 149 -5.36 15.65 -17.07
N ASP A 150 -5.55 16.05 -15.82
CA ASP A 150 -6.64 15.64 -14.93
C ASP A 150 -7.12 16.82 -14.08
N ASP A 151 -8.41 16.88 -13.77
CA ASP A 151 -8.96 17.98 -12.99
C ASP A 151 -8.73 17.80 -11.47
N TRP A 152 -7.82 18.59 -10.91
CA TRP A 152 -7.55 18.64 -9.46
C TRP A 152 -8.56 19.48 -8.68
N ALA A 153 -9.48 20.14 -9.39
CA ALA A 153 -10.52 21.03 -8.90
C ALA A 153 -9.99 22.13 -7.95
N MET A 154 -8.78 22.59 -8.22
CA MET A 154 -8.16 23.75 -7.59
C MET A 154 -7.47 24.58 -8.67
N THR A 155 -7.29 25.87 -8.42
CA THR A 155 -6.45 26.69 -9.30
C THR A 155 -5.02 26.15 -9.24
N THR A 156 -4.44 25.88 -10.40
CA THR A 156 -3.06 25.39 -10.54
C THR A 156 -2.21 26.43 -11.25
N GLY A 157 -0.93 26.46 -10.93
CA GLY A 157 0.07 27.19 -11.70
C GLY A 157 0.47 26.41 -12.95
N MET A 158 1.75 26.47 -13.30
CA MET A 158 2.32 25.72 -14.42
C MET A 158 2.02 24.21 -14.31
N ARG A 159 1.50 23.65 -15.41
CA ARG A 159 1.33 22.21 -15.59
C ARG A 159 2.09 21.74 -16.82
N MET A 160 3.04 20.85 -16.62
CA MET A 160 3.77 20.17 -17.67
C MET A 160 3.17 18.78 -17.90
N VAL A 161 3.01 18.43 -19.17
CA VAL A 161 2.56 17.10 -19.58
C VAL A 161 3.63 16.51 -20.47
N ALA A 162 4.16 15.37 -20.08
CA ALA A 162 5.19 14.66 -20.83
C ALA A 162 5.07 13.15 -20.62
N PRO A 163 5.48 12.32 -21.59
CA PRO A 163 5.62 10.89 -21.37
C PRO A 163 6.54 10.61 -20.16
N PRO A 164 6.26 9.59 -19.34
CA PRO A 164 7.08 9.26 -18.17
C PRO A 164 8.59 9.15 -18.46
N SER A 165 8.96 8.63 -19.65
CA SER A 165 10.35 8.53 -20.11
C SER A 165 11.07 9.87 -20.27
N ARG A 166 10.34 10.99 -20.35
CA ARG A 166 10.87 12.35 -20.49
C ARG A 166 10.82 13.14 -19.18
N TRP A 167 10.25 12.59 -18.10
CA TRP A 167 10.16 13.29 -16.82
C TRP A 167 11.52 13.69 -16.22
N PRO A 168 12.60 12.87 -16.27
CA PRO A 168 13.90 13.31 -15.76
C PRO A 168 14.41 14.57 -16.46
N ALA A 169 14.27 14.67 -17.77
CA ALA A 169 14.66 15.85 -18.54
C ALA A 169 13.75 17.06 -18.24
N ALA A 170 12.43 16.82 -18.07
CA ALA A 170 11.49 17.87 -17.70
C ALA A 170 11.78 18.44 -16.30
N LEU A 171 12.12 17.58 -15.33
CA LEU A 171 12.53 17.98 -13.98
C LEU A 171 13.86 18.73 -13.98
N ALA A 172 14.82 18.28 -14.78
CA ALA A 172 16.11 18.96 -14.93
C ALA A 172 15.97 20.39 -15.52
N ALA A 173 14.92 20.66 -16.30
CA ALA A 173 14.64 21.99 -16.82
C ALA A 173 13.94 22.93 -15.80
N ILE A 174 13.49 22.39 -14.66
CA ILE A 174 12.88 23.15 -13.55
C ILE A 174 13.92 23.51 -12.48
N ALA A 175 14.93 22.65 -12.29
CA ALA A 175 16.01 22.81 -11.31
C ALA A 175 17.04 23.86 -11.75
#